data_AF-A0A5V2QWD4-F1
#
_entry.id   AF-A0A5V2QWD4-F1
#
_cell.length_a   1.000
_cell.length_b   1.000
_cell.length_c   1.000
_cell.angle_alpha   90.00
_cell.angle_beta   90.00
_cell.angle_gamma   90.00
#
_symmetry.space_group_name_H-M   'P 1'
#
loop_
_entity.id
_entity.type
_entity.pdbx_description
1 polymer ?
#
loop_
_entity_poly.entity_id
_entity_poly.type
_entity_poly.pdbx_seq_one_letter_code
_entity_poly.pdbx_strand_id
1 'polypeptide(L)'
;HIGGHSVFPCSRCSRTFTSPSALVRHMRTHTGERPYVCQTCDRAFCQRAHLTVHMRIHTDERPYVCQTCGQAFYQRAHLTVHMRIHTGQRPYVCQTCGQAFCLRTDLNRHMRTHTGERPYVCQTCDRAFHQRGHLSRHMRTQHSAMQADISDLEPTIPAHWLSESKFNALVEDLRRTPPSSPALSRWLSESEFNALVEDLRRSPPSSPALSRWLSENEFNALVEDLRRSPSGWSGIVE
;
A
#
# COMPACT_ATOMS: atom_id res chain seq x y z
N HIS A 1 -43.04 -18.90 -31.39
CA HIS A 1 -42.43 -17.62 -30.98
C HIS A 1 -41.05 -17.86 -30.39
N ILE A 2 -39.97 -17.57 -31.14
CA ILE A 2 -38.60 -17.60 -30.61
C ILE A 2 -38.31 -16.19 -30.11
N GLY A 3 -38.44 -15.99 -28.79
CA GLY A 3 -38.12 -14.70 -28.15
C GLY A 3 -36.61 -14.49 -28.19
N GLY A 4 -36.15 -13.57 -29.05
CA GLY A 4 -34.76 -13.14 -29.08
C GLY A 4 -34.40 -12.45 -27.77
N HIS A 5 -33.63 -13.12 -26.91
CA HIS A 5 -33.01 -12.45 -25.78
C HIS A 5 -31.92 -11.51 -26.32
N SER A 6 -32.18 -10.21 -26.29
CA SER A 6 -31.15 -9.20 -26.57
C SER A 6 -29.97 -9.40 -25.63
N VAL A 7 -28.82 -9.79 -26.19
CA VAL A 7 -27.57 -9.91 -25.46
C VAL A 7 -26.78 -8.62 -25.57
N PHE A 8 -26.16 -8.22 -24.47
CA PHE A 8 -25.37 -6.99 -24.34
C PHE A 8 -23.88 -7.37 -24.26
N PRO A 9 -23.13 -7.29 -25.37
CA PRO A 9 -21.71 -7.63 -25.37
C PRO A 9 -20.86 -6.55 -24.67
N CYS A 10 -19.78 -6.97 -24.01
CA CYS A 10 -18.76 -6.06 -23.52
C CYS A 10 -17.83 -5.62 -24.65
N SER A 11 -17.51 -4.33 -24.72
CA SER A 11 -16.59 -3.78 -25.73
C SER A 11 -15.10 -4.03 -25.41
N ARG A 12 -14.78 -4.49 -24.18
CA ARG A 12 -13.40 -4.68 -23.71
C ARG A 12 -13.03 -6.14 -23.45
N CYS A 13 -13.99 -7.06 -23.47
CA CYS A 13 -13.73 -8.49 -23.37
C CYS A 13 -14.83 -9.31 -24.05
N SER A 14 -14.60 -10.62 -24.21
CA SER A 14 -15.52 -11.55 -24.89
C SER A 14 -16.78 -11.91 -24.09
N ARG A 15 -17.11 -11.20 -23.01
CA ARG A 15 -18.28 -11.49 -22.18
C ARG A 15 -19.54 -10.84 -22.73
N THR A 16 -20.64 -11.59 -22.70
CA THR A 16 -21.99 -11.12 -23.05
C THR A 16 -22.91 -11.20 -21.83
N PHE A 17 -23.82 -10.24 -21.73
CA PHE A 17 -24.73 -10.11 -20.59
C PHE A 17 -26.18 -10.16 -21.06
N THR A 18 -27.07 -10.68 -20.22
CA THR A 18 -28.52 -10.77 -20.51
C THR A 18 -29.28 -9.49 -20.19
N SER A 19 -28.63 -8.50 -19.56
CA SER A 19 -29.23 -7.21 -19.27
C SER A 19 -28.22 -6.05 -19.37
N PRO A 20 -28.69 -4.82 -19.68
CA PRO A 20 -27.83 -3.64 -19.72
C PRO A 20 -27.19 -3.33 -18.36
N SER A 21 -27.96 -3.50 -17.27
CA SER A 21 -27.49 -3.24 -15.91
C SER A 21 -26.35 -4.18 -15.50
N ALA A 22 -26.39 -5.44 -15.95
CA ALA A 22 -25.31 -6.39 -15.73
C ALA A 22 -24.06 -6.01 -16.52
N LEU A 23 -24.21 -5.54 -17.77
CA LEU A 23 -23.11 -5.01 -18.57
C LEU A 23 -22.48 -3.77 -17.91
N VAL A 24 -23.28 -2.77 -17.49
CA VAL A 24 -22.77 -1.57 -16.80
C VAL A 24 -21.99 -1.92 -15.55
N ARG A 25 -22.53 -2.83 -14.72
CA ARG A 25 -21.82 -3.32 -13.53
C ARG A 25 -20.53 -4.04 -13.88
N HIS A 26 -20.50 -4.81 -14.97
CA HIS A 26 -19.29 -5.44 -15.46
C HIS A 26 -18.27 -4.44 -15.97
N MET A 27 -18.68 -3.37 -16.66
CA MET A 27 -17.77 -2.35 -17.18
C MET A 27 -16.93 -1.70 -16.07
N ARG A 28 -17.45 -1.62 -14.84
CA ARG A 28 -16.68 -1.19 -13.65
C ARG A 28 -15.42 -2.00 -13.39
N THR A 29 -15.37 -3.27 -13.82
CA THR A 29 -14.18 -4.12 -13.72
C THR A 29 -13.07 -3.70 -14.69
N HIS A 30 -13.43 -3.01 -15.77
CA HIS A 30 -12.48 -2.46 -16.73
C HIS A 30 -12.10 -1.01 -16.44
N THR A 31 -13.01 -0.21 -15.87
CA THR A 31 -12.75 1.20 -15.55
C THR A 31 -12.12 1.38 -14.17
N GLY A 32 -12.23 0.38 -13.30
CA GLY A 32 -11.79 0.50 -11.90
C GLY A 32 -12.73 1.34 -11.03
N GLU A 33 -13.89 1.76 -11.55
CA GLU A 33 -14.87 2.56 -10.83
C GLU A 33 -15.42 1.79 -9.60
N ARG A 34 -15.31 2.42 -8.43
CA ARG A 34 -15.73 1.83 -7.15
C ARG A 34 -16.63 2.81 -6.38
N PRO A 35 -17.92 2.95 -6.77
CA PRO A 35 -18.80 3.99 -6.22
C PRO A 35 -19.17 3.81 -4.74
N TYR A 36 -18.98 2.61 -4.20
CA TYR A 36 -19.47 2.26 -2.86
C TYR A 36 -18.30 2.27 -1.87
N VAL A 37 -18.15 3.35 -1.13
CA VAL A 37 -17.05 3.56 -0.18
C VAL A 37 -17.48 3.15 1.23
N CYS A 38 -16.61 2.41 1.93
CA CYS A 38 -16.76 2.15 3.35
C CYS A 38 -16.37 3.40 4.13
N GLN A 39 -17.27 3.95 4.93
CA GLN A 39 -17.01 5.15 5.74
C GLN A 39 -16.10 4.88 6.96
N THR A 40 -15.80 3.61 7.26
CA THR A 40 -14.97 3.24 8.42
C THR A 40 -13.50 3.05 8.07
N CYS A 41 -13.19 2.65 6.83
CA CYS A 41 -11.80 2.39 6.41
C CYS A 41 -11.49 2.87 4.98
N ASP A 42 -12.36 3.71 4.42
CA ASP A 42 -12.28 4.30 3.07
C ASP A 42 -12.14 3.31 1.91
N ARG A 43 -12.29 2.01 2.19
CA ARG A 43 -12.21 0.97 1.17
C ARG A 43 -13.41 1.05 0.24
N ALA A 44 -13.14 1.22 -1.05
CA ALA A 44 -14.16 1.33 -2.07
C ALA A 44 -14.54 -0.03 -2.70
N PHE A 45 -15.75 -0.17 -3.24
CA PHE A 45 -16.25 -1.39 -3.89
C PHE A 45 -17.01 -1.04 -5.18
N CYS A 46 -16.96 -1.93 -6.18
CA CYS A 46 -17.68 -1.75 -7.44
C CYS A 46 -19.18 -2.11 -7.35
N GLN A 47 -19.60 -2.77 -6.26
CA GLN A 47 -20.97 -3.21 -6.00
C GLN A 47 -21.37 -2.97 -4.54
N ARG A 48 -22.61 -2.51 -4.32
CA ARG A 48 -23.16 -2.26 -2.98
C ARG A 48 -23.18 -3.52 -2.11
N ALA A 49 -23.55 -4.67 -2.69
CA ALA A 49 -23.58 -5.94 -1.97
C ALA A 49 -22.21 -6.32 -1.38
N HIS A 50 -21.12 -6.01 -2.08
CA HIS A 50 -19.76 -6.25 -1.58
C HIS A 50 -19.41 -5.33 -0.41
N LEU A 51 -19.84 -4.05 -0.46
CA LEU A 51 -19.71 -3.14 0.67
C LEU A 51 -20.50 -3.65 1.88
N THR A 52 -21.76 -4.07 1.70
CA THR A 52 -22.59 -4.62 2.79
C THR A 52 -21.93 -5.82 3.46
N VAL A 53 -21.40 -6.76 2.68
CA VAL A 53 -20.68 -7.91 3.23
C VAL A 53 -19.37 -7.49 3.90
N HIS A 54 -18.67 -6.50 3.37
CA HIS A 54 -17.45 -5.97 3.98
C HIS A 54 -17.70 -5.30 5.32
N MET A 55 -18.82 -4.58 5.50
CA MET A 55 -19.17 -3.94 6.77
C MET A 55 -19.24 -4.93 7.94
N ARG A 56 -19.50 -6.21 7.66
CA ARG A 56 -19.48 -7.27 8.69
C ARG A 56 -18.12 -7.43 9.37
N ILE A 57 -17.03 -7.02 8.72
CA ILE A 57 -15.69 -7.02 9.33
C ILE A 57 -15.60 -5.96 10.43
N HIS A 58 -16.29 -4.82 10.27
CA HIS A 58 -16.30 -3.74 11.26
C HIS A 58 -17.27 -4.02 12.41
N THR A 59 -18.38 -4.70 12.14
CA THR A 59 -19.38 -5.07 13.17
C THR A 59 -19.08 -6.40 13.84
N ASP A 60 -18.09 -7.15 13.34
CA ASP A 60 -17.79 -8.56 13.64
C ASP A 60 -19.02 -9.49 13.54
N GLU A 61 -20.03 -9.12 12.75
CA GLU A 61 -21.22 -9.93 12.54
C GLU A 61 -20.88 -11.15 11.69
N ARG A 62 -21.02 -12.37 12.24
CA ARG A 62 -20.74 -13.63 11.54
C ARG A 62 -21.99 -14.52 11.46
N PRO A 63 -22.92 -14.24 10.53
CA PRO A 63 -24.24 -14.89 10.53
C PRO A 63 -24.23 -16.39 10.24
N TYR A 64 -23.13 -16.91 9.68
CA TYR A 64 -23.07 -18.27 9.18
C TYR A 64 -22.22 -19.13 10.11
N VAL A 65 -22.88 -19.86 11.01
CA VAL A 65 -22.23 -20.70 12.03
C VAL A 65 -22.16 -22.15 11.56
N CYS A 66 -20.97 -22.76 11.71
CA CYS A 66 -20.78 -24.20 11.56
C CYS A 66 -21.37 -24.92 12.76
N GLN A 67 -22.40 -25.74 12.53
CA GLN A 67 -23.05 -26.50 13.60
C GLN A 67 -22.19 -27.65 14.14
N THR A 68 -21.13 -28.04 13.43
CA THR A 68 -20.23 -29.12 13.85
C THR A 68 -19.14 -28.64 14.82
N CYS A 69 -18.61 -27.42 14.64
CA CYS A 69 -17.48 -26.92 15.44
C CYS A 69 -17.70 -25.52 16.05
N GLY A 70 -18.89 -24.93 15.87
CA GLY A 70 -19.23 -23.59 16.37
C GLY A 70 -18.56 -22.43 15.62
N GLN A 71 -17.67 -22.68 14.66
CA GLN A 71 -16.95 -21.63 13.95
C GLN A 71 -17.90 -20.80 13.08
N ALA A 72 -17.85 -19.47 13.23
CA ALA A 72 -18.72 -18.53 12.52
C ALA A 72 -18.00 -17.80 11.37
N PHE A 73 -18.73 -17.53 10.29
CA PHE A 73 -18.22 -16.93 9.05
C PHE A 73 -19.07 -15.72 8.61
N TYR A 74 -18.40 -14.75 7.97
CA TYR A 74 -19.05 -13.57 7.38
C TYR A 74 -19.88 -13.86 6.13
N GLN A 75 -19.63 -14.98 5.44
CA GLN A 75 -20.28 -15.35 4.19
C GLN A 75 -20.65 -16.85 4.15
N ARG A 76 -21.82 -17.16 3.58
CA ARG A 76 -22.30 -18.54 3.43
C ARG A 76 -21.33 -19.42 2.61
N ALA A 77 -20.75 -18.87 1.56
CA ALA A 77 -19.81 -19.60 0.71
C ALA A 77 -18.57 -20.08 1.50
N HIS A 78 -18.09 -19.29 2.47
CA HIS A 78 -16.98 -19.67 3.33
C HIS A 78 -17.36 -20.81 4.27
N LEU A 79 -18.57 -20.77 4.84
CA LEU A 79 -19.10 -21.89 5.62
C LEU A 79 -19.20 -23.16 4.77
N THR A 80 -19.78 -23.09 3.56
CA THR A 80 -19.88 -24.25 2.65
C THR A 80 -18.52 -24.86 2.33
N VAL A 81 -17.51 -24.02 2.08
CA VAL A 81 -16.14 -24.46 1.87
C VAL A 81 -15.55 -25.08 3.14
N HIS A 82 -15.76 -24.47 4.30
CA HIS A 82 -15.28 -24.96 5.58
C HIS A 82 -15.84 -26.36 5.91
N MET A 83 -17.12 -26.63 5.58
CA MET A 83 -17.73 -27.96 5.79
C MET A 83 -16.98 -29.10 5.07
N ARG A 84 -16.14 -28.80 4.07
CA ARG A 84 -15.27 -29.80 3.43
C ARG A 84 -14.24 -30.39 4.38
N ILE A 85 -13.85 -29.66 5.43
CA ILE A 85 -12.95 -30.14 6.47
C ILE A 85 -13.63 -31.26 7.28
N HIS A 86 -14.90 -31.08 7.63
CA HIS A 86 -15.67 -32.08 8.38
C HIS A 86 -16.06 -33.29 7.54
N THR A 87 -16.43 -33.07 6.28
CA THR A 87 -16.87 -34.13 5.37
C THR A 87 -15.71 -34.85 4.67
N GLY A 88 -14.49 -34.32 4.76
CA GLY A 88 -13.33 -34.84 4.02
C GLY A 88 -13.41 -34.65 2.49
N GLN A 89 -14.37 -33.87 1.99
CA GLN A 89 -14.55 -33.67 0.55
C GLN A 89 -13.37 -32.92 -0.08
N ARG A 90 -12.69 -33.58 -1.04
CA ARG A 90 -11.56 -33.03 -1.79
C ARG A 90 -11.83 -33.06 -3.30
N PRO A 91 -12.72 -32.21 -3.81
CA PRO A 91 -13.21 -32.31 -5.19
C PRO A 91 -12.17 -31.93 -6.27
N TYR A 92 -11.01 -31.39 -5.88
CA TYR A 92 -10.00 -30.92 -6.82
C TYR A 92 -8.80 -31.86 -6.82
N VAL A 93 -8.66 -32.69 -7.85
CA VAL A 93 -7.60 -33.69 -7.95
C VAL A 93 -6.50 -33.22 -8.91
N CYS A 94 -5.25 -33.36 -8.49
CA CYS A 94 -4.08 -33.20 -9.35
C CYS A 94 -4.00 -34.38 -10.30
N GLN A 95 -4.10 -34.11 -11.61
CA GLN A 95 -4.02 -35.16 -12.63
C GLN A 95 -2.60 -35.72 -12.78
N THR A 96 -1.57 -34.98 -12.35
CA THR A 96 -0.17 -35.42 -12.45
C THR A 96 0.21 -36.43 -11.36
N CYS A 97 -0.27 -36.26 -10.13
CA CYS A 97 0.14 -37.10 -8.99
C CYS A 97 -1.01 -37.71 -8.17
N GLY A 98 -2.26 -37.48 -8.58
CA GLY A 98 -3.45 -38.01 -7.90
C GLY A 98 -3.80 -37.31 -6.58
N GLN A 99 -3.01 -36.33 -6.12
CA GLN A 99 -3.27 -35.66 -4.85
C GLN A 99 -4.54 -34.79 -4.92
N ALA A 100 -5.46 -34.97 -3.97
CA ALA A 100 -6.73 -34.24 -3.92
C ALA A 100 -6.67 -33.01 -2.99
N PHE A 101 -7.49 -32.00 -3.22
CA PHE A 101 -7.52 -30.73 -2.47
C PHE A 101 -8.96 -30.26 -2.21
N CYS A 102 -9.17 -29.59 -1.07
CA CYS A 102 -10.47 -29.01 -0.71
C CYS A 102 -10.81 -27.75 -1.52
N LEU A 103 -9.78 -27.03 -1.99
CA LEU A 103 -9.90 -25.79 -2.76
C LEU A 103 -9.15 -25.86 -4.09
N ARG A 104 -9.73 -25.22 -5.11
CA ARG A 104 -9.08 -25.08 -6.43
C ARG A 104 -7.78 -24.29 -6.34
N THR A 105 -7.74 -23.26 -5.50
CA THR A 105 -6.53 -22.45 -5.28
C THR A 105 -5.38 -23.26 -4.69
N ASP A 106 -5.67 -24.23 -3.83
CA ASP A 106 -4.66 -25.13 -3.27
C ASP A 106 -4.12 -26.07 -4.33
N LEU A 107 -4.99 -26.63 -5.18
CA LEU A 107 -4.57 -27.40 -6.35
C LEU A 107 -3.68 -26.56 -7.28
N ASN A 108 -4.11 -25.36 -7.67
CA ASN A 108 -3.32 -24.48 -8.55
C ASN A 108 -1.96 -24.13 -7.94
N ARG A 109 -1.89 -23.92 -6.62
CA ARG A 109 -0.63 -23.69 -5.91
C ARG A 109 0.25 -24.93 -5.90
N HIS A 110 -0.34 -26.10 -5.69
CA HIS A 110 0.35 -27.38 -5.77
C HIS A 110 0.89 -27.65 -7.17
N MET A 111 0.17 -27.32 -8.25
CA MET A 111 0.66 -27.51 -9.62
C MET A 111 2.02 -26.83 -9.89
N ARG A 112 2.35 -25.76 -9.16
CA ARG A 112 3.66 -25.10 -9.24
C ARG A 112 4.84 -25.98 -8.79
N THR A 113 4.58 -27.02 -8.00
CA THR A 113 5.61 -28.00 -7.62
C THR A 113 5.94 -28.96 -8.76
N HIS A 114 5.01 -29.14 -9.71
CA HIS A 114 5.25 -29.93 -10.92
C HIS A 114 5.91 -29.09 -12.02
N THR A 115 5.47 -27.84 -12.21
CA THR A 115 6.03 -26.96 -13.24
C THR A 115 7.35 -26.30 -12.83
N GLY A 116 7.67 -26.28 -11.53
CA GLY A 116 8.84 -25.58 -11.01
C GLY A 116 8.67 -24.05 -10.96
N GLU A 117 7.50 -23.51 -11.33
CA GLU A 117 7.25 -22.06 -11.33
C GLU A 117 7.42 -21.44 -9.94
N ARG A 118 8.22 -20.37 -9.86
CA ARG A 118 8.47 -19.61 -8.63
C ARG A 118 8.16 -18.13 -8.82
N PRO A 119 6.88 -17.73 -8.85
CA PRO A 119 6.47 -16.37 -9.23
C PRO A 119 6.86 -15.29 -8.23
N TYR A 120 7.28 -15.65 -7.01
CA TYR A 120 7.56 -14.71 -5.94
C TYR A 120 9.05 -14.60 -5.73
N VAL A 121 9.65 -13.55 -6.27
CA VAL A 121 11.10 -13.29 -6.21
C VAL A 121 11.41 -12.30 -5.08
N CYS A 122 12.46 -12.59 -4.32
CA CYS A 122 13.05 -11.66 -3.38
C CYS A 122 13.83 -10.59 -4.16
N GLN A 123 13.45 -9.32 -4.04
CA GLN A 123 14.14 -8.24 -4.73
C GLN A 123 15.51 -7.91 -4.13
N THR A 124 15.81 -8.42 -2.93
CA THR A 124 17.08 -8.14 -2.23
C THR A 124 18.15 -9.19 -2.52
N CYS A 125 17.78 -10.45 -2.77
CA CYS A 125 18.74 -11.53 -3.02
C CYS A 125 18.33 -12.48 -4.16
N ASP A 126 17.39 -12.07 -5.00
CA ASP A 126 16.85 -12.79 -6.18
C ASP A 126 16.32 -14.19 -5.92
N ARG A 127 16.17 -14.59 -4.66
CA ARG A 127 15.66 -15.91 -4.30
C ARG A 127 14.16 -16.00 -4.63
N ALA A 128 13.82 -17.00 -5.45
CA ALA A 128 12.45 -17.22 -5.89
C ALA A 128 11.71 -18.28 -5.03
N PHE A 129 10.40 -18.11 -4.87
CA PHE A 129 9.53 -18.98 -4.06
C PHE A 129 8.24 -19.33 -4.81
N HIS A 130 7.69 -20.53 -4.53
CA HIS A 130 6.41 -20.97 -5.09
C HIS A 130 5.18 -20.28 -4.43
N GLN A 131 5.37 -19.69 -3.24
CA GLN A 131 4.31 -19.09 -2.43
C GLN A 131 4.73 -17.75 -1.83
N ARG A 132 3.81 -16.77 -1.83
CA ARG A 132 4.04 -15.44 -1.23
C ARG A 132 4.39 -15.50 0.25
N GLY A 133 3.74 -16.37 1.02
CA GLY A 133 4.02 -16.52 2.45
C GLY A 133 5.46 -16.97 2.75
N HIS A 134 6.05 -17.78 1.87
CA HIS A 134 7.46 -18.17 1.99
C HIS A 134 8.38 -17.00 1.73
N LEU A 135 8.08 -16.18 0.71
CA LEU A 135 8.79 -14.92 0.45
C LEU A 135 8.66 -13.97 1.65
N SER A 136 7.46 -13.75 2.19
CA SER A 136 7.24 -12.88 3.35
C SER A 136 8.00 -13.36 4.59
N ARG A 137 8.02 -14.67 4.84
CA ARG A 137 8.81 -15.25 5.94
C ARG A 137 10.31 -15.07 5.69
N HIS A 138 10.78 -15.33 4.48
CA HIS A 138 12.17 -15.12 4.09
C HIS A 138 12.59 -13.66 4.28
N MET A 139 11.78 -12.71 3.82
CA MET A 139 12.01 -11.28 4.04
C MET A 139 12.11 -10.94 5.53
N ARG A 140 11.19 -11.46 6.34
CA ARG A 140 11.20 -11.21 7.78
C ARG A 140 12.38 -11.86 8.52
N THR A 141 12.89 -13.00 8.07
CA THR A 141 13.96 -13.71 8.79
C THR A 141 15.36 -13.46 8.23
N GLN A 142 15.46 -13.07 6.97
CA GLN A 142 16.73 -12.87 6.26
C GLN A 142 16.99 -11.41 5.90
N HIS A 143 15.95 -10.56 5.89
CA HIS A 143 16.02 -9.14 5.56
C HIS A 143 15.30 -8.26 6.59
N SER A 144 15.11 -8.74 7.84
CA SER A 144 14.46 -8.00 8.94
C SER A 144 15.12 -6.67 9.25
N ALA A 145 16.45 -6.58 9.09
CA ALA A 145 17.21 -5.36 9.36
C ALA A 145 16.97 -4.23 8.34
N MET A 146 16.32 -4.52 7.20
CA MET A 146 16.02 -3.52 6.15
C MET A 146 14.51 -3.23 6.02
N GLN A 147 13.67 -3.76 6.92
CA GLN A 147 12.23 -3.46 6.96
C GLN A 147 11.85 -2.37 7.97
N ALA A 148 12.84 -1.77 8.65
CA ALA A 148 12.59 -0.69 9.61
C ALA A 148 12.46 0.71 8.97
N ASP A 149 12.53 0.88 7.64
CA ASP A 149 12.72 2.24 7.10
C ASP A 149 12.10 2.48 5.70
N ILE A 150 10.86 2.04 5.47
CA ILE A 150 10.07 2.48 4.29
C ILE A 150 8.64 2.89 4.67
N SER A 151 8.14 2.54 5.86
CA SER A 151 6.83 3.03 6.35
C SER A 151 6.90 4.33 7.16
N ASP A 152 8.10 4.80 7.50
CA ASP A 152 8.30 5.99 8.36
C ASP A 152 8.87 7.20 7.59
N LEU A 153 9.01 7.09 6.27
CA LEU A 153 9.26 8.25 5.40
C LEU A 153 7.92 8.82 4.91
N GLU A 154 7.11 9.30 5.85
CA GLU A 154 6.20 10.41 5.57
C GLU A 154 6.88 11.70 6.08
N PRO A 155 7.20 12.66 5.20
CA PRO A 155 7.79 13.93 5.61
C PRO A 155 6.69 14.83 6.18
N THR A 156 6.29 14.57 7.42
CA THR A 156 5.62 15.59 8.22
C THR A 156 6.66 16.29 9.07
N ILE A 157 6.87 17.58 8.82
CA ILE A 157 7.56 18.49 9.73
C ILE A 157 6.96 18.22 11.13
N PRO A 158 7.75 17.73 12.10
CA PRO A 158 7.19 17.36 13.40
C PRO A 158 6.44 18.57 13.98
N ALA A 159 5.21 18.38 14.47
CA ALA A 159 4.35 19.49 14.87
C ALA A 159 4.98 20.45 15.91
N HIS A 160 6.05 20.04 16.61
CA HIS A 160 6.83 20.89 17.50
C HIS A 160 7.76 21.90 16.79
N TRP A 161 7.98 21.77 15.48
CA TRP A 161 8.68 22.75 14.62
C TRP A 161 7.73 23.84 14.11
N LEU A 162 6.42 23.72 14.35
CA LEU A 162 5.40 24.69 13.91
C LEU A 162 5.28 25.91 14.83
N SER A 163 6.13 26.05 15.86
CA SER A 163 6.16 27.31 16.59
C SER A 163 6.90 28.36 15.75
N GLU A 164 6.22 29.48 15.49
CA GLU A 164 6.74 30.62 14.74
C GLU A 164 8.12 31.08 15.28
N SER A 165 8.35 30.90 16.58
CA SER A 165 9.64 31.15 17.26
C SER A 165 10.77 30.23 16.81
N LYS A 166 10.54 28.92 16.64
CA LYS A 166 11.56 27.94 16.24
C LYS A 166 11.86 28.06 14.73
N PHE A 167 10.86 28.37 13.92
CA PHE A 167 11.04 28.67 12.49
C PHE A 167 11.86 29.97 12.29
N ASN A 168 11.54 31.03 13.03
CA ASN A 168 12.29 32.29 12.95
C ASN A 168 13.74 32.16 13.44
N ALA A 169 14.00 31.31 14.43
CA ALA A 169 15.36 30.98 14.86
C ALA A 169 16.17 30.29 13.75
N LEU A 170 15.57 29.30 13.07
CA LEU A 170 16.19 28.63 11.91
C LEU A 170 16.54 29.62 10.78
N VAL A 171 15.62 30.54 10.45
CA VAL A 171 15.84 31.56 9.41
C VAL A 171 16.96 32.53 9.81
N GLU A 172 17.07 32.88 11.09
CA GLU A 172 18.11 33.80 11.57
C GLU A 172 19.49 33.13 11.65
N ASP A 173 19.56 31.85 12.01
CA ASP A 173 20.80 31.10 12.01
C ASP A 173 21.31 30.80 10.59
N LEU A 174 20.41 30.56 9.62
CA LEU A 174 20.77 30.47 8.20
C LEU A 174 21.39 31.78 7.68
N ARG A 175 21.00 32.95 8.20
CA ARG A 175 21.69 34.21 7.87
C ARG A 175 23.08 34.32 8.47
N ARG A 176 23.28 33.72 9.64
CA ARG A 176 24.56 33.77 10.36
C ARG A 176 25.58 32.81 9.77
N THR A 177 25.15 31.77 9.05
CA THR A 177 26.02 30.93 8.24
C THR A 177 26.31 31.59 6.90
N PRO A 178 27.53 32.07 6.64
CA PRO A 178 27.84 32.64 5.33
C PRO A 178 27.75 31.56 4.24
N PRO A 179 27.31 31.91 3.01
CA PRO A 179 27.15 30.98 1.89
C PRO A 179 28.48 30.33 1.46
N SER A 180 29.61 30.92 1.86
CA SER A 180 30.96 30.36 1.73
C SER A 180 31.26 29.19 2.67
N SER A 181 30.30 28.78 3.51
CA SER A 181 30.41 27.54 4.28
C SER A 181 30.51 26.34 3.32
N PRO A 182 31.54 25.48 3.45
CA PRO A 182 31.70 24.29 2.61
C PRO A 182 30.50 23.34 2.65
N ALA A 183 29.72 23.38 3.74
CA ALA A 183 28.54 22.55 3.92
C ALA A 183 27.36 22.99 3.03
N LEU A 184 27.19 24.30 2.81
CA LEU A 184 26.03 24.85 2.07
C LEU A 184 26.32 24.99 0.56
N SER A 185 27.54 25.40 0.22
CA SER A 185 28.01 25.54 -1.17
C SER A 185 28.00 24.23 -1.98
N ARG A 186 27.86 23.09 -1.32
CA ARG A 186 27.68 21.78 -1.96
C ARG A 186 26.28 21.59 -2.56
N TRP A 187 25.29 22.32 -2.05
CA TRP A 187 23.87 22.09 -2.38
C TRP A 187 23.22 23.29 -3.06
N LEU A 188 23.61 24.53 -2.73
CA LEU A 188 23.06 25.75 -3.33
C LEU A 188 24.17 26.73 -3.67
N SER A 189 24.03 27.42 -4.80
CA SER A 189 24.81 28.62 -5.08
C SER A 189 24.42 29.76 -4.12
N GLU A 190 25.29 30.74 -3.95
CA GLU A 190 25.05 31.91 -3.10
C GLU A 190 23.77 32.68 -3.50
N SER A 191 23.46 32.75 -4.81
CA SER A 191 22.21 33.34 -5.31
C SER A 191 20.97 32.53 -4.95
N GLU A 192 21.06 31.20 -5.00
CA GLU A 192 19.94 30.30 -4.67
C GLU A 192 19.70 30.24 -3.16
N PHE A 193 20.77 30.31 -2.36
CA PHE A 193 20.68 30.40 -0.91
C PHE A 193 19.97 31.68 -0.45
N ASN A 194 20.33 32.83 -1.02
CA ASN A 194 19.68 34.10 -0.69
C ASN A 194 18.20 34.12 -1.11
N ALA A 195 17.87 33.48 -2.24
CA ALA A 195 16.49 33.34 -2.70
C ALA A 195 15.66 32.37 -1.82
N LEU A 196 16.27 31.28 -1.33
CA LEU A 196 15.67 30.36 -0.36
C LEU A 196 15.27 31.08 0.94
N VAL A 197 16.18 31.91 1.49
CA VAL A 197 15.93 32.67 2.73
C VAL A 197 14.78 33.66 2.56
N GLU A 198 14.66 34.27 1.37
CA GLU A 198 13.58 35.21 1.06
C GLU A 198 12.24 34.50 0.79
N ASP A 199 12.24 33.32 0.16
CA ASP A 199 11.04 32.49 -0.03
C ASP A 199 10.50 31.94 1.30
N LEU A 200 11.39 31.52 2.21
CA LEU A 200 11.03 31.08 3.57
C LEU A 200 10.41 32.22 4.39
N ARG A 201 10.79 33.48 4.15
CA ARG A 201 10.12 34.65 4.76
C ARG A 201 8.71 34.86 4.25
N ARG A 202 8.45 34.57 2.97
CA ARG A 202 7.18 34.86 2.30
C ARG A 202 6.12 33.78 2.51
N SER A 203 6.53 32.57 2.86
CA SER A 203 5.63 31.42 3.04
C SER A 203 5.75 30.81 4.46
N PRO A 204 4.73 30.91 5.33
CA PRO A 204 4.72 30.31 6.67
C PRO A 204 4.86 28.77 6.66
N PRO A 205 5.08 28.11 7.82
CA PRO A 205 5.63 26.74 7.95
C PRO A 205 4.80 25.59 7.33
N SER A 206 3.65 25.89 6.73
CA SER A 206 2.81 24.92 6.01
C SER A 206 3.15 24.78 4.51
N SER A 207 4.09 25.56 3.97
CA SER A 207 4.49 25.48 2.56
C SER A 207 5.79 24.69 2.38
N PRO A 208 5.87 23.71 1.45
CA PRO A 208 7.10 22.99 1.14
C PRO A 208 8.03 23.86 0.28
N ALA A 209 8.34 25.08 0.75
CA ALA A 209 9.16 26.06 0.02
C ALA A 209 10.53 25.49 -0.34
N LEU A 210 11.06 24.59 0.48
CA LEU A 210 12.36 23.93 0.32
C LEU A 210 12.39 22.95 -0.87
N SER A 211 11.26 22.32 -1.21
CA SER A 211 11.16 21.38 -2.34
C SER A 211 11.38 22.04 -3.71
N ARG A 212 11.30 23.37 -3.77
CA ARG A 212 11.57 24.17 -4.97
C ARG A 212 13.07 24.36 -5.23
N TRP A 213 13.89 24.24 -4.19
CA TRP A 213 15.31 24.56 -4.21
C TRP A 213 16.20 23.32 -4.05
N LEU A 214 15.71 22.29 -3.36
CA LEU A 214 16.42 21.03 -3.15
C LEU A 214 15.50 19.85 -3.41
N SER A 215 16.03 18.81 -4.06
CA SER A 215 15.36 17.52 -4.07
C SER A 215 15.32 16.93 -2.66
N GLU A 216 14.41 15.98 -2.42
CA GLU A 216 14.21 15.34 -1.12
C GLU A 216 15.51 14.74 -0.54
N ASN A 217 16.34 14.15 -1.41
CA ASN A 217 17.63 13.58 -1.03
C ASN A 217 18.67 14.66 -0.68
N GLU A 218 18.68 15.78 -1.40
CA GLU A 218 19.60 16.90 -1.15
C GLU A 218 19.22 17.66 0.13
N PHE A 219 17.92 17.78 0.41
CA PHE A 219 17.43 18.38 1.64
C PHE A 219 17.82 17.55 2.88
N ASN A 220 17.59 16.24 2.84
CA ASN A 220 17.95 15.35 3.94
C ASN A 220 19.47 15.32 4.19
N ALA A 221 20.26 15.35 3.12
CA ALA A 221 21.72 15.43 3.22
C ALA A 221 22.18 16.80 3.76
N LEU A 222 21.57 17.90 3.35
CA LEU A 222 21.82 19.23 3.89
C LEU A 222 21.54 19.31 5.40
N VAL A 223 20.41 18.76 5.86
CA VAL A 223 20.05 18.74 7.29
C VAL A 223 21.09 17.97 8.10
N GLU A 224 21.59 16.85 7.58
CA GLU A 224 22.60 16.03 8.23
C GLU A 224 24.00 16.69 8.21
N ASP A 225 24.36 17.38 7.13
CA ASP A 225 25.58 18.19 7.05
C ASP A 225 25.54 19.38 8.02
N LEU A 226 24.38 20.05 8.14
CA LEU A 226 24.17 21.13 9.10
C LEU A 226 24.27 20.64 10.55
N ARG A 227 23.72 19.45 10.86
CA ARG A 227 23.88 18.80 12.18
C ARG A 227 25.33 18.53 12.56
N ARG A 228 26.20 18.31 11.57
CA ARG A 228 27.62 18.02 11.76
C ARG A 228 28.50 19.27 11.82
N SER A 229 27.95 20.46 11.56
CA SER A 229 28.72 21.71 11.58
C SER A 229 29.15 22.07 13.02
N PRO A 230 30.45 22.39 13.27
CA PRO A 230 30.97 22.64 14.62
C PRO A 230 30.45 23.90 15.30
N SER A 231 29.81 24.81 14.56
CA SER A 231 29.27 26.06 15.11
C SER A 231 27.85 25.84 15.67
N GLY A 232 27.80 25.24 16.86
CA GLY A 232 26.79 25.48 17.91
C GLY A 232 25.32 25.55 17.50
N TRP A 233 24.70 24.39 17.23
CA TRP A 233 23.24 24.22 17.32
C TRP A 233 22.86 23.47 18.60
N SER A 234 23.33 23.95 19.76
CA SER A 234 23.05 23.30 21.06
C SER A 234 21.72 23.75 21.70
N GLY A 235 20.77 24.27 20.91
CA GLY A 235 19.52 24.85 21.42
C GLY A 235 18.21 24.28 20.88
N ILE A 236 18.25 23.30 19.97
CA ILE A 236 17.04 22.78 19.28
C ILE A 236 16.74 21.31 19.66
N VAL A 237 17.49 20.73 20.60
CA VAL A 237 17.33 19.32 21.00
C VAL A 237 16.64 19.14 22.37
N GLU A 238 15.87 20.13 22.83
CA GLU A 238 14.85 19.91 23.86
C GLU A 238 13.43 20.25 23.37
#